data_AF-A0AA40BX78-F1
#
_entry.id   AF-A0AA40BX78-F1
#
_cell.length_a   1.000
_cell.length_b   1.000
_cell.length_c   1.000
_cell.angle_alpha   90.00
_cell.angle_beta   90.00
_cell.angle_gamma   90.00
#
_symmetry.space_group_name_H-M   'P 1'
#
loop_
_entity.id
_entity.type
_entity.pdbx_description
1 polymer ?
#
loop_
_entity_poly.entity_id
_entity_poly.type
_entity_poly.pdbx_seq_one_letter_code
_entity_poly.pdbx_strand_id
1 'polypeptide(L)'
;MPGSSLSASTKDTATSKPTSKKRKLDETRKRYYAVRVGRKPGVYDTYNKCFAQVDKFPGAKHKSFFSLEDAEAFVAGKDPIPADNDKKPPAFYAVGIGHKPGVYMTWPDAQAAFAGKKNPKYKRFGTYADAEAYVRQYNNQLTTAGAVAAEAASEDEDERAPKKAKTSAPVATSTGGSASVVAYTDGSALGNGRAGARSGVGVFFGPGDPRNISEPLQGETQTNQRAELTAILRCLEAIPPHQGAEIRTDSRYSIDCVTNWYIGWERNGYKTNGKDVKNQDLVKAIRQKLEEREKLGVRTQFTWVKGHSGDPGNEAADLLAVQGSRQPR
;
A
#
# COMPACT_ATOMS: atom_id res chain seq x y z
N MET A 1 14.64 -33.00 -75.75
CA MET A 1 13.17 -32.87 -75.84
C MET A 1 12.56 -33.96 -74.97
N PRO A 2 11.46 -33.71 -74.23
CA PRO A 2 11.16 -32.75 -73.15
C PRO A 2 11.49 -33.39 -71.76
N GLY A 3 11.35 -32.83 -70.56
CA GLY A 3 10.65 -31.68 -70.01
C GLY A 3 10.00 -32.08 -68.66
N SER A 4 10.07 -31.20 -67.65
CA SER A 4 9.35 -31.21 -66.35
C SER A 4 9.82 -32.24 -65.30
N SER A 5 9.94 -31.96 -64.00
CA SER A 5 9.48 -30.87 -63.13
C SER A 5 10.28 -30.90 -61.81
N LEU A 6 10.47 -29.72 -61.21
CA LEU A 6 11.10 -29.45 -59.92
C LEU A 6 10.41 -30.14 -58.72
N SER A 7 11.17 -30.42 -57.64
CA SER A 7 10.79 -29.92 -56.31
C SER A 7 12.00 -29.78 -55.37
N ALA A 8 12.21 -28.54 -54.92
CA ALA A 8 13.14 -28.17 -53.87
C ALA A 8 12.50 -28.45 -52.50
N SER A 9 13.26 -29.01 -51.57
CA SER A 9 12.83 -29.18 -50.18
C SER A 9 13.13 -27.90 -49.39
N THR A 10 12.16 -27.01 -49.30
CA THR A 10 12.19 -25.80 -48.46
C THR A 10 11.89 -26.17 -47.00
N LYS A 11 12.74 -25.70 -46.10
CA LYS A 11 12.52 -25.68 -44.64
C LYS A 11 11.39 -24.70 -44.32
N ASP A 12 10.24 -25.21 -43.89
CA ASP A 12 9.19 -24.38 -43.31
C ASP A 12 9.36 -24.24 -41.80
N THR A 13 9.36 -22.97 -41.39
CA THR A 13 9.39 -22.47 -40.02
C THR A 13 7.95 -22.31 -39.54
N ALA A 14 7.51 -23.18 -38.62
CA ALA A 14 6.21 -23.02 -37.96
C ALA A 14 6.40 -22.45 -36.54
N THR A 15 6.06 -21.18 -36.39
CA THR A 15 5.94 -20.45 -35.13
C THR A 15 4.67 -20.90 -34.39
N SER A 16 4.81 -21.54 -33.23
CA SER A 16 3.68 -21.84 -32.34
C SER A 16 3.59 -20.83 -31.18
N LYS A 17 2.45 -20.15 -31.08
CA LYS A 17 2.10 -19.25 -29.96
C LYS A 17 1.82 -20.07 -28.69
N PRO A 18 2.27 -19.65 -27.50
CA PRO A 18 2.01 -20.37 -26.27
C PRO A 18 0.57 -20.12 -25.78
N THR A 19 -0.18 -21.21 -25.63
CA THR A 19 -1.52 -21.24 -25.05
C THR A 19 -1.48 -21.04 -23.53
N SER A 20 -2.39 -20.21 -23.04
CA SER A 20 -2.58 -19.86 -21.63
C SER A 20 -2.86 -21.08 -20.74
N LYS A 21 -1.99 -21.33 -19.76
CA LYS A 21 -2.12 -22.41 -18.75
C LYS A 21 -3.39 -22.25 -17.91
N LYS A 22 -4.38 -23.13 -18.11
CA LYS A 22 -5.49 -23.39 -17.18
C LYS A 22 -4.94 -24.00 -15.89
N ARG A 23 -5.31 -23.43 -14.74
CA ARG A 23 -5.04 -24.00 -13.41
C ARG A 23 -5.97 -25.21 -13.19
N LYS A 24 -5.42 -26.35 -12.76
CA LYS A 24 -6.18 -27.52 -12.31
C LYS A 24 -7.05 -27.10 -11.12
N LEU A 25 -8.37 -27.29 -11.25
CA LEU A 25 -9.37 -26.94 -10.24
C LEU A 25 -9.88 -28.23 -9.60
N ASP A 26 -9.94 -28.23 -8.27
CA ASP A 26 -10.47 -29.30 -7.40
C ASP A 26 -11.85 -29.81 -7.88
N GLU A 27 -11.94 -31.11 -8.10
CA GLU A 27 -13.01 -31.80 -8.84
C GLU A 27 -14.20 -32.22 -7.95
N THR A 28 -14.26 -31.75 -6.69
CA THR A 28 -15.18 -32.28 -5.68
C THR A 28 -16.36 -31.36 -5.29
N ARG A 29 -16.47 -30.14 -5.85
CA ARG A 29 -17.54 -29.19 -5.49
C ARG A 29 -18.60 -29.04 -6.59
N LYS A 30 -19.83 -29.48 -6.32
CA LYS A 30 -21.01 -29.36 -7.19
C LYS A 30 -21.33 -27.89 -7.48
N ARG A 31 -21.64 -27.55 -8.73
CA ARG A 31 -21.97 -26.19 -9.19
C ARG A 31 -23.35 -26.13 -9.81
N TYR A 32 -24.04 -25.01 -9.61
CA TYR A 32 -25.32 -24.66 -10.24
C TYR A 32 -25.08 -23.53 -11.24
N TYR A 33 -25.71 -23.59 -12.40
CA TYR A 33 -25.52 -22.62 -13.48
C TYR A 33 -26.85 -21.94 -13.78
N ALA A 34 -26.95 -20.65 -13.53
CA ALA A 34 -28.19 -19.89 -13.65
C ALA A 34 -28.18 -18.97 -14.88
N VAL A 35 -29.31 -18.96 -15.60
CA VAL A 35 -29.56 -18.08 -16.75
C VAL A 35 -30.67 -17.11 -16.36
N ARG A 36 -30.34 -15.82 -16.27
CA ARG A 36 -31.29 -14.73 -16.00
C ARG A 36 -31.87 -14.18 -17.30
N VAL A 37 -31.03 -14.06 -18.33
CA VAL A 37 -31.45 -13.64 -19.68
C VAL A 37 -30.86 -14.64 -20.67
N GLY A 38 -31.73 -15.28 -21.46
CA GLY A 38 -31.37 -16.33 -22.42
C GLY A 38 -32.64 -16.94 -23.00
N ARG A 39 -32.48 -17.99 -23.82
CA ARG A 39 -33.60 -18.71 -24.46
C ARG A 39 -34.61 -19.24 -23.45
N LYS A 40 -34.11 -19.83 -22.35
CA LYS A 40 -34.90 -20.29 -21.21
C LYS A 40 -34.20 -19.84 -19.92
N PRO A 41 -34.72 -18.85 -19.21
CA PRO A 41 -34.22 -18.51 -17.87
C PRO A 41 -34.49 -19.65 -16.88
N GLY A 42 -33.55 -19.89 -15.96
CA GLY A 42 -33.63 -21.00 -15.02
C GLY A 42 -32.28 -21.45 -14.49
N VAL A 43 -32.29 -22.41 -13.57
CA VAL A 43 -31.09 -23.01 -12.99
C VAL A 43 -30.84 -24.38 -13.61
N TYR A 44 -29.57 -24.65 -13.93
CA TYR A 44 -29.10 -25.85 -14.59
C TYR A 44 -28.04 -26.55 -13.75
N ASP A 45 -28.09 -27.89 -13.75
CA ASP A 45 -27.16 -28.77 -13.04
C ASP A 45 -25.76 -28.85 -13.70
N THR A 46 -25.65 -28.43 -14.96
CA THR A 46 -24.46 -28.60 -15.79
C THR A 46 -24.23 -27.36 -16.66
N TYR A 47 -22.96 -27.04 -16.89
CA TYR A 47 -22.57 -25.90 -17.73
C TYR A 47 -23.14 -25.99 -19.14
N ASN A 48 -23.15 -27.18 -19.76
CA ASN A 48 -23.61 -27.36 -21.14
C ASN A 48 -25.09 -27.00 -21.31
N LYS A 49 -25.94 -27.35 -20.34
CA LYS A 49 -27.37 -27.01 -20.37
C LYS A 49 -27.60 -25.50 -20.22
N CYS A 50 -26.82 -24.83 -19.35
CA CYS A 50 -26.82 -23.38 -19.21
C CYS A 50 -26.31 -22.68 -20.49
N PHE A 51 -25.19 -23.14 -21.04
CA PHE A 51 -24.56 -22.55 -22.23
C PHE A 51 -25.47 -22.62 -23.45
N ALA A 52 -26.20 -23.73 -23.64
CA ALA A 52 -27.19 -23.86 -24.71
C ALA A 52 -28.28 -22.76 -24.68
N GLN A 53 -28.57 -22.18 -23.51
CA GLN A 53 -29.58 -21.11 -23.40
C GLN A 53 -29.02 -19.72 -23.70
N VAL A 54 -27.70 -19.53 -23.66
CA VAL A 54 -27.07 -18.21 -23.78
C VAL A 54 -26.20 -18.07 -25.02
N ASP A 55 -25.76 -19.18 -25.61
CA ASP A 55 -24.91 -19.17 -26.80
C ASP A 55 -25.58 -18.39 -27.94
N LYS A 56 -24.92 -17.36 -28.45
CA LYS A 56 -25.42 -16.45 -29.50
C LYS A 56 -26.77 -15.79 -29.20
N PHE A 57 -27.20 -15.74 -27.94
CA PHE A 57 -28.42 -15.03 -27.54
C PHE A 57 -28.10 -13.57 -27.19
N PRO A 58 -28.67 -12.57 -27.91
CA PRO A 58 -28.33 -11.17 -27.67
C PRO A 58 -28.76 -10.73 -26.27
N GLY A 59 -27.83 -10.12 -25.53
CA GLY A 59 -28.09 -9.64 -24.16
C GLY A 59 -28.14 -10.71 -23.09
N ALA A 60 -27.64 -11.93 -23.35
CA ALA A 60 -27.66 -13.01 -22.39
C ALA A 60 -26.95 -12.67 -21.07
N LYS A 61 -27.53 -13.11 -19.95
CA LYS A 61 -26.99 -12.95 -18.59
C LYS A 61 -27.03 -14.29 -17.90
N HIS A 62 -25.86 -14.85 -17.59
CA HIS A 62 -25.73 -16.10 -16.84
C HIS A 62 -24.58 -16.03 -15.83
N LYS A 63 -24.66 -16.84 -14.78
CA LYS A 63 -23.64 -16.95 -13.72
C LYS A 63 -23.68 -18.34 -13.09
N SER A 64 -22.57 -18.79 -12.51
CA SER A 64 -22.53 -20.04 -11.74
C SER A 64 -22.48 -19.76 -10.24
N PHE A 65 -23.09 -20.64 -9.46
CA PHE A 65 -23.23 -20.56 -8.01
C PHE A 65 -22.92 -21.91 -7.36
N PHE A 66 -22.58 -21.91 -6.07
CA PHE A 66 -22.40 -23.13 -5.28
C PHE A 66 -23.67 -23.51 -4.50
N SER A 67 -24.63 -22.59 -4.37
CA SER A 67 -25.96 -22.82 -3.79
C SER A 67 -27.04 -22.79 -4.86
N LEU A 68 -28.02 -23.69 -4.76
CA LEU A 68 -29.22 -23.69 -5.60
C LEU A 68 -30.06 -22.44 -5.35
N GLU A 69 -30.18 -22.04 -4.09
CA GLU A 69 -30.96 -20.87 -3.66
C GLU A 69 -30.39 -19.57 -4.25
N ASP A 70 -29.07 -19.41 -4.26
CA ASP A 70 -28.41 -18.26 -4.91
C ASP A 70 -28.60 -18.29 -6.43
N ALA A 71 -28.56 -19.48 -7.03
CA ALA A 71 -28.81 -19.63 -8.46
C ALA A 71 -30.25 -19.20 -8.80
N GLU A 72 -31.24 -19.59 -7.99
CA GLU A 72 -32.64 -19.21 -8.16
C GLU A 72 -32.87 -17.72 -7.91
N ALA A 73 -32.23 -17.14 -6.89
CA ALA A 73 -32.29 -15.71 -6.62
C ALA A 73 -31.74 -14.86 -7.78
N PHE A 74 -30.67 -15.32 -8.43
CA PHE A 74 -30.12 -14.68 -9.65
C PHE A 74 -31.09 -14.74 -10.83
N VAL A 75 -31.78 -15.86 -11.03
CA VAL A 75 -32.83 -15.98 -12.05
C VAL A 75 -34.00 -15.04 -11.73
N ALA A 76 -34.38 -14.93 -10.45
CA ALA A 76 -35.45 -14.04 -9.96
C ALA A 76 -35.09 -12.54 -10.01
N GLY A 77 -33.93 -12.20 -10.54
CA GLY A 77 -33.52 -10.82 -10.77
C GLY A 77 -32.87 -10.11 -9.58
N LYS A 78 -32.70 -10.83 -8.47
CA LYS A 78 -31.88 -10.39 -7.34
C LYS A 78 -30.41 -10.69 -7.67
N ASP A 79 -29.48 -9.91 -7.15
CA ASP A 79 -28.06 -10.22 -7.25
C ASP A 79 -27.60 -10.77 -5.90
N PRO A 80 -27.77 -12.08 -5.64
CA PRO A 80 -27.47 -12.67 -4.34
C PRO A 80 -25.98 -12.53 -4.03
N ILE A 81 -25.71 -12.16 -2.78
CA ILE A 81 -24.37 -12.09 -2.21
C ILE A 81 -23.84 -13.52 -2.18
N PRO A 82 -22.71 -13.84 -2.82
CA PRO A 82 -22.22 -15.20 -2.87
C PRO A 82 -22.02 -15.75 -1.45
N ALA A 83 -22.70 -16.84 -1.12
CA ALA A 83 -22.42 -17.58 0.10
C ALA A 83 -20.94 -18.01 0.13
N ASP A 84 -20.35 -17.86 1.31
CA ASP A 84 -18.96 -18.08 1.68
C ASP A 84 -18.37 -19.36 1.06
N ASN A 85 -17.59 -19.22 -0.03
CA ASN A 85 -16.55 -20.17 -0.45
C ASN A 85 -15.82 -19.80 -1.76
N ASP A 86 -16.20 -18.71 -2.44
CA ASP A 86 -15.41 -18.12 -3.53
C ASP A 86 -14.54 -16.98 -3.00
N LYS A 87 -13.35 -17.27 -2.46
CA LYS A 87 -12.35 -16.20 -2.35
C LYS A 87 -11.73 -15.92 -3.73
N LYS A 88 -12.26 -14.89 -4.40
CA LYS A 88 -11.53 -13.62 -4.37
C LYS A 88 -11.90 -12.93 -3.04
N PRO A 89 -10.93 -12.47 -2.23
CA PRO A 89 -11.22 -11.90 -0.92
C PRO A 89 -12.23 -10.73 -1.01
N PRO A 90 -13.02 -10.49 0.06
CA PRO A 90 -13.97 -9.38 0.10
C PRO A 90 -13.26 -8.07 -0.25
N ALA A 91 -13.82 -7.34 -1.23
CA ALA A 91 -13.22 -6.11 -1.72
C ALA A 91 -13.85 -4.93 -0.99
N PHE A 92 -13.04 -4.18 -0.24
CA PHE A 92 -13.44 -2.97 0.46
C PHE A 92 -13.07 -1.77 -0.39
N TYR A 93 -14.00 -0.84 -0.62
CA TYR A 93 -13.79 0.34 -1.43
C TYR A 93 -13.68 1.56 -0.53
N ALA A 94 -12.47 2.07 -0.37
CA ALA A 94 -12.22 3.26 0.43
C ALA A 94 -12.38 4.51 -0.44
N VAL A 95 -13.12 5.49 0.05
CA VAL A 95 -13.24 6.83 -0.54
C VAL A 95 -12.60 7.80 0.45
N GLY A 96 -11.42 8.30 0.10
CA GLY A 96 -10.69 9.29 0.88
C GLY A 96 -11.09 10.73 0.57
N ILE A 97 -11.34 11.05 -0.70
CA ILE A 97 -11.86 12.36 -1.14
C ILE A 97 -13.12 12.13 -1.94
N GLY A 98 -14.26 12.46 -1.33
CA GLY A 98 -15.62 12.30 -1.86
C GLY A 98 -16.58 13.28 -1.19
N HIS A 99 -17.85 13.29 -1.60
CA HIS A 99 -18.95 13.91 -0.86
C HIS A 99 -19.16 13.20 0.49
N LYS A 100 -18.94 11.89 0.54
CA LYS A 100 -18.98 11.08 1.76
C LYS A 100 -17.71 10.21 1.84
N PRO A 101 -16.63 10.69 2.47
CA PRO A 101 -15.46 9.86 2.71
C PRO A 101 -15.81 8.69 3.65
N GLY A 102 -15.29 7.49 3.36
CA GLY A 102 -15.68 6.28 4.09
C GLY A 102 -15.28 4.98 3.40
N VAL A 103 -15.44 3.86 4.10
CA VAL A 103 -15.22 2.51 3.54
C VAL A 103 -16.56 1.91 3.16
N TYR A 104 -16.65 1.44 1.91
CA TYR A 104 -17.86 0.89 1.32
C TYR A 104 -17.65 -0.58 0.96
N MET A 105 -18.70 -1.39 1.13
CA MET A 105 -18.66 -2.83 0.81
C MET A 105 -18.99 -3.10 -0.65
N THR A 106 -19.55 -2.12 -1.36
CA THR A 106 -19.91 -2.22 -2.78
C THR A 106 -19.34 -1.05 -3.57
N TRP A 107 -19.03 -1.30 -4.84
CA TRP A 107 -18.57 -0.24 -5.76
C TRP A 107 -19.65 0.81 -6.05
N PRO A 108 -20.93 0.48 -6.27
CA PRO A 108 -21.99 1.47 -6.46
C PRO A 108 -22.07 2.49 -5.31
N ASP A 109 -21.98 2.04 -4.06
CA ASP A 109 -22.04 2.93 -2.89
C ASP A 109 -20.80 3.82 -2.81
N ALA A 110 -19.61 3.25 -3.09
CA ALA A 110 -18.36 4.00 -3.15
C ALA A 110 -18.41 5.07 -4.26
N GLN A 111 -18.93 4.71 -5.44
CA GLN A 111 -19.03 5.61 -6.58
C GLN A 111 -20.00 6.77 -6.30
N ALA A 112 -21.17 6.49 -5.72
CA ALA A 112 -22.10 7.52 -5.29
C ALA A 112 -21.48 8.50 -4.28
N ALA A 113 -20.52 8.03 -3.48
CA ALA A 113 -19.85 8.83 -2.48
C ALA A 113 -18.84 9.85 -3.04
N PHE A 114 -18.40 9.75 -4.30
CA PHE A 114 -17.48 10.71 -4.91
C PHE A 114 -17.89 11.21 -6.31
N ALA A 115 -18.96 10.68 -6.90
CA ALA A 115 -19.45 11.08 -8.21
C ALA A 115 -19.72 12.59 -8.25
N GLY A 116 -19.21 13.27 -9.29
CA GLY A 116 -19.34 14.72 -9.46
C GLY A 116 -18.32 15.58 -8.71
N LYS A 117 -17.49 15.00 -7.83
CA LYS A 117 -16.44 15.76 -7.12
C LYS A 117 -15.21 15.98 -8.00
N LYS A 118 -14.58 17.16 -7.89
CA LYS A 118 -13.31 17.45 -8.56
C LYS A 118 -12.17 16.67 -7.87
N ASN A 119 -11.43 15.88 -8.64
CA ASN A 119 -10.29 15.06 -8.18
C ASN A 119 -10.59 14.09 -7.01
N PRO A 120 -11.55 13.17 -7.14
CA PRO A 120 -11.86 12.22 -6.08
C PRO A 120 -10.70 11.24 -5.84
N LYS A 121 -10.56 10.78 -4.60
CA LYS A 121 -9.55 9.78 -4.20
C LYS A 121 -10.27 8.58 -3.62
N TYR A 122 -10.14 7.45 -4.29
CA TYR A 122 -10.73 6.19 -3.88
C TYR A 122 -9.84 5.02 -4.30
N LYS A 123 -9.90 3.90 -3.57
CA LYS A 123 -9.11 2.70 -3.86
C LYS A 123 -9.79 1.43 -3.31
N ARG A 124 -9.57 0.30 -3.98
CA ARG A 124 -10.06 -1.02 -3.57
C ARG A 124 -9.00 -1.79 -2.77
N PHE A 125 -9.42 -2.43 -1.69
CA PHE A 125 -8.59 -3.16 -0.73
C PHE A 125 -9.11 -4.57 -0.52
N GLY A 126 -8.23 -5.46 -0.07
CA GLY A 126 -8.60 -6.84 0.30
C GLY A 126 -9.03 -6.98 1.77
N THR A 127 -8.83 -5.94 2.59
CA THR A 127 -9.20 -5.92 4.01
C THR A 127 -9.86 -4.59 4.38
N TYR A 128 -10.74 -4.61 5.38
CA TYR A 128 -11.39 -3.42 5.93
C TYR A 128 -10.35 -2.48 6.56
N ALA A 129 -9.37 -3.04 7.27
CA ALA A 129 -8.32 -2.29 7.94
C ALA A 129 -7.48 -1.45 6.96
N ASP A 130 -7.09 -2.04 5.81
CA ASP A 130 -6.34 -1.30 4.79
C ASP A 130 -7.20 -0.21 4.13
N ALA A 131 -8.49 -0.49 3.93
CA ALA A 131 -9.44 0.49 3.40
C ALA A 131 -9.64 1.65 4.38
N GLU A 132 -9.78 1.35 5.66
CA GLU A 132 -9.96 2.35 6.72
C GLU A 132 -8.70 3.20 6.90
N ALA A 133 -7.51 2.59 6.85
CA ALA A 133 -6.24 3.31 6.84
C ALA A 133 -6.14 4.28 5.65
N TYR A 134 -6.60 3.86 4.46
CA TYR A 134 -6.68 4.74 3.30
C TYR A 134 -7.66 5.89 3.50
N VAL A 135 -8.86 5.67 4.07
CA VAL A 135 -9.78 6.80 4.37
C VAL A 135 -9.16 7.75 5.39
N ARG A 136 -8.54 7.22 6.46
CA ARG A 136 -7.87 8.00 7.51
C ARG A 136 -6.73 8.85 6.94
N GLN A 137 -5.99 8.34 5.96
CA GLN A 137 -4.94 9.08 5.25
C GLN A 137 -5.45 10.40 4.66
N TYR A 138 -6.69 10.43 4.14
CA TYR A 138 -7.27 11.64 3.53
C TYR A 138 -8.16 12.44 4.49
N ASN A 139 -8.78 11.82 5.49
CA ASN A 139 -9.50 12.55 6.55
C ASN A 139 -8.54 13.38 7.42
N ASN A 140 -7.33 12.89 7.66
CA ASN A 140 -6.29 13.65 8.36
C ASN A 140 -5.68 14.79 7.52
N GLN A 141 -5.98 14.84 6.22
CA GLN A 141 -5.67 15.98 5.33
C GLN A 141 -6.81 17.00 5.26
N LEU A 142 -8.05 16.64 5.66
CA LEU A 142 -9.17 17.58 5.72
C LEU A 142 -9.23 18.38 7.03
N THR A 143 -8.66 17.88 8.13
CA THR A 143 -8.57 18.61 9.40
C THR A 143 -7.52 19.72 9.38
N THR A 144 -6.53 19.66 8.47
CA THR A 144 -5.57 20.77 8.24
C THR A 144 -6.10 21.82 7.25
N ALA A 145 -7.18 21.52 6.51
CA ALA A 145 -7.83 22.46 5.59
C ALA A 145 -9.10 23.11 6.19
N GLY A 146 -9.60 22.61 7.33
CA GLY A 146 -10.81 23.11 8.00
C GLY A 146 -10.57 24.04 9.19
N ALA A 147 -9.33 24.21 9.65
CA ALA A 147 -9.01 25.03 10.83
C ALA A 147 -8.70 26.51 10.52
N VAL A 148 -8.94 26.98 9.29
CA VAL A 148 -8.73 28.38 8.87
C VAL A 148 -10.01 29.11 8.43
N ALA A 149 -11.19 28.64 8.85
CA ALA A 149 -12.46 29.27 8.48
C ALA A 149 -13.45 29.48 9.63
N ALA A 150 -12.99 29.56 10.88
CA ALA A 150 -13.86 29.85 12.02
C ALA A 150 -13.18 30.66 13.13
N GLU A 151 -12.48 31.75 12.78
CA GLU A 151 -12.26 32.86 13.72
C GLU A 151 -12.26 34.17 12.94
N ALA A 152 -13.45 34.74 12.77
CA ALA A 152 -13.67 36.15 12.45
C ALA A 152 -15.12 36.49 12.82
N ALA A 153 -15.39 36.69 14.10
CA ALA A 153 -16.43 37.61 14.57
C ALA A 153 -16.35 37.83 16.09
N SER A 154 -16.33 39.13 16.42
CA SER A 154 -16.69 39.83 17.67
C SER A 154 -15.66 39.99 18.78
N GLU A 155 -15.16 41.23 18.82
CA GLU A 155 -14.47 41.93 19.91
C GLU A 155 -15.39 42.21 21.12
N ASP A 156 -14.70 42.49 22.23
CA ASP A 156 -15.04 43.37 23.36
C ASP A 156 -15.67 42.84 24.67
N GLU A 157 -14.78 42.91 25.69
CA GLU A 157 -14.93 43.47 27.04
C GLU A 157 -15.56 42.62 28.18
N ASP A 158 -14.72 42.27 29.16
CA ASP A 158 -14.72 42.79 30.54
C ASP A 158 -14.45 41.72 31.63
N GLU A 159 -13.84 42.22 32.70
CA GLU A 159 -13.03 41.67 33.77
C GLU A 159 -13.73 40.70 34.76
N ARG A 160 -12.89 39.91 35.46
CA ARG A 160 -13.00 39.48 36.89
C ARG A 160 -13.12 37.97 37.17
N ALA A 161 -12.05 37.42 37.76
CA ALA A 161 -11.97 36.11 38.42
C ALA A 161 -12.59 36.14 39.85
N PRO A 162 -12.59 35.04 40.65
CA PRO A 162 -12.75 33.61 40.38
C PRO A 162 -13.85 32.97 41.29
N LYS A 163 -14.28 31.71 41.04
CA LYS A 163 -14.77 30.79 42.10
C LYS A 163 -14.85 29.32 41.67
N LYS A 164 -14.68 28.47 42.69
CA LYS A 164 -14.30 27.06 42.70
C LYS A 164 -15.44 26.05 42.50
N ALA A 165 -15.04 24.89 41.99
CA ALA A 165 -15.42 23.51 42.35
C ALA A 165 -16.80 22.96 41.97
N LYS A 166 -16.78 21.84 41.21
CA LYS A 166 -17.03 20.47 41.70
C LYS A 166 -16.79 19.49 40.55
N THR A 167 -15.65 18.79 40.54
CA THR A 167 -15.45 17.42 41.02
C THR A 167 -16.29 16.35 40.30
N SER A 168 -15.65 15.67 39.35
CA SER A 168 -15.69 14.21 39.26
C SER A 168 -14.25 13.72 39.18
N ALA A 169 -13.78 13.22 40.32
CA ALA A 169 -12.42 12.76 40.57
C ALA A 169 -12.16 11.38 39.90
N PRO A 170 -10.91 10.88 39.92
CA PRO A 170 -10.28 10.33 38.73
C PRO A 170 -10.05 8.83 38.85
N VAL A 171 -9.98 8.14 37.71
CA VAL A 171 -9.33 6.83 37.66
C VAL A 171 -7.85 7.08 37.37
N ALA A 172 -7.04 7.10 38.43
CA ALA A 172 -5.57 7.18 38.34
C ALA A 172 -5.02 5.81 37.85
N THR A 173 -4.38 5.74 36.69
CA THR A 173 -2.96 5.99 36.35
C THR A 173 -2.01 4.83 36.68
N SER A 174 -1.39 4.27 35.63
CA SER A 174 0.04 3.91 35.59
C SER A 174 0.54 4.06 34.13
N THR A 175 1.16 5.21 33.77
CA THR A 175 2.63 5.45 33.62
C THR A 175 3.32 4.63 32.52
N GLY A 176 3.90 5.19 31.45
CA GLY A 176 4.15 6.58 31.06
C GLY A 176 4.52 6.67 29.57
N GLY A 177 3.97 7.67 28.88
CA GLY A 177 4.29 7.95 27.48
C GLY A 177 5.56 8.77 27.37
N SER A 178 6.69 8.16 27.02
CA SER A 178 7.82 8.90 26.49
C SER A 178 7.39 9.48 25.14
N ALA A 179 7.54 10.80 24.95
CA ALA A 179 7.32 11.43 23.65
C ALA A 179 8.25 10.77 22.63
N SER A 180 7.71 10.37 21.47
CA SER A 180 8.50 9.74 20.42
C SER A 180 9.51 10.74 19.85
N VAL A 181 10.74 10.29 19.61
CA VAL A 181 11.78 11.09 18.94
C VAL A 181 11.40 11.22 17.48
N VAL A 182 11.32 12.45 16.98
CA VAL A 182 11.17 12.71 15.55
C VAL A 182 12.55 12.82 14.93
N ALA A 183 12.79 12.11 13.83
CA ALA A 183 14.03 12.19 13.07
C ALA A 183 13.72 12.17 11.57
N TYR A 184 14.51 12.89 10.79
CA TYR A 184 14.44 12.91 9.33
C TYR A 184 15.58 12.10 8.76
N THR A 185 15.32 11.34 7.70
CA THR A 185 16.32 10.51 7.03
C THR A 185 16.28 10.72 5.53
N ASP A 186 17.45 10.84 4.93
CA ASP A 186 17.61 11.00 3.48
C ASP A 186 18.84 10.22 2.97
N GLY A 187 18.79 9.82 1.71
CA GLY A 187 19.90 9.19 1.01
C GLY A 187 20.19 9.90 -0.30
N SER A 188 21.45 10.26 -0.52
CA SER A 188 21.90 10.92 -1.74
C SER A 188 22.82 10.01 -2.55
N ALA A 189 22.76 10.08 -3.88
CA ALA A 189 23.68 9.38 -4.77
C ALA A 189 24.15 10.25 -5.94
N LEU A 190 25.39 10.73 -5.87
CA LEU A 190 26.08 11.41 -6.95
C LEU A 190 26.42 10.41 -8.05
N GLY A 191 25.91 10.65 -9.26
CA GLY A 191 26.14 9.77 -10.41
C GLY A 191 25.42 8.42 -10.32
N ASN A 192 24.27 8.36 -9.64
CA ASN A 192 23.48 7.13 -9.47
C ASN A 192 23.34 6.31 -10.76
N GLY A 193 23.67 5.02 -10.69
CA GLY A 193 23.63 4.10 -11.85
C GLY A 193 24.81 4.20 -12.80
N ARG A 194 25.84 5.00 -12.50
CA ARG A 194 27.07 5.14 -13.31
C ARG A 194 28.29 4.59 -12.57
N ALA A 195 29.34 4.26 -13.32
CA ALA A 195 30.64 3.96 -12.74
C ALA A 195 31.16 5.16 -11.95
N GLY A 196 31.74 4.92 -10.78
CA GLY A 196 32.21 5.97 -9.88
C GLY A 196 31.10 6.65 -9.06
N ALA A 197 29.87 6.12 -9.06
CA ALA A 197 28.81 6.63 -8.20
C ALA A 197 29.26 6.69 -6.73
N ARG A 198 28.87 7.75 -6.02
CA ARG A 198 29.15 7.96 -4.59
C ARG A 198 27.84 8.30 -3.91
N SER A 199 27.53 7.58 -2.84
CA SER A 199 26.29 7.80 -2.10
C SER A 199 26.59 8.20 -0.66
N GLY A 200 25.67 8.93 -0.04
CA GLY A 200 25.80 9.41 1.32
C GLY A 200 24.51 9.23 2.10
N VAL A 201 24.66 9.16 3.41
CA VAL A 201 23.60 8.84 4.37
C VAL A 201 23.42 10.04 5.29
N GLY A 202 22.18 10.56 5.36
CA GLY A 202 21.81 11.69 6.20
C GLY A 202 20.76 11.31 7.24
N VAL A 203 21.01 11.63 8.51
CA VAL A 203 20.02 11.54 9.59
C VAL A 203 20.02 12.83 10.40
N PHE A 204 18.86 13.45 10.54
CA PHE A 204 18.68 14.72 11.25
C PHE A 204 17.67 14.61 12.38
N PHE A 205 18.12 14.80 13.61
CA PHE A 205 17.32 14.85 14.83
C PHE A 205 16.98 16.28 15.26
N GLY A 206 17.78 17.26 14.83
CA GLY A 206 17.59 18.67 15.16
C GLY A 206 18.90 19.46 15.08
N PRO A 207 18.85 20.80 15.06
CA PRO A 207 20.06 21.62 15.02
C PRO A 207 20.99 21.32 16.20
N GLY A 208 22.25 20.99 15.93
CA GLY A 208 23.25 20.69 16.95
C GLY A 208 23.06 19.38 17.72
N ASP A 209 22.08 18.55 17.36
CA ASP A 209 21.89 17.25 18.01
C ASP A 209 23.11 16.33 17.70
N PRO A 210 23.79 15.78 18.71
CA PRO A 210 24.98 14.96 18.53
C PRO A 210 24.70 13.63 17.80
N ARG A 211 23.43 13.25 17.63
CA ARG A 211 23.01 12.06 16.88
C ARG A 211 22.83 12.33 15.39
N ASN A 212 22.99 13.57 14.92
CA ASN A 212 22.96 13.86 13.49
C ASN A 212 24.08 13.10 12.77
N ILE A 213 23.77 12.48 11.64
CA ILE A 213 24.70 11.64 10.89
C ILE A 213 24.84 12.19 9.47
N SER A 214 26.08 12.35 9.04
CA SER A 214 26.48 12.62 7.65
C SER A 214 27.69 11.74 7.34
N GLU A 215 27.48 10.60 6.69
CA GLU A 215 28.54 9.64 6.38
C GLU A 215 28.46 9.14 4.91
N PRO A 216 29.57 8.69 4.31
CA PRO A 216 29.53 8.01 3.03
C PRO A 216 28.86 6.65 3.17
N LEU A 217 28.07 6.25 2.17
CA LEU A 217 27.52 4.90 2.09
C LEU A 217 28.66 3.90 1.94
N GLN A 218 28.77 2.99 2.91
CA GLN A 218 29.77 1.94 2.92
C GLN A 218 29.50 0.84 1.89
N GLY A 219 30.57 0.21 1.39
CA GLY A 219 30.53 -0.91 0.45
C GLY A 219 30.50 -0.51 -1.04
N GLU A 220 30.55 -1.51 -1.91
CA GLU A 220 30.73 -1.31 -3.35
C GLU A 220 29.46 -0.83 -4.07
N THR A 221 28.29 -1.23 -3.58
CA THR A 221 27.01 -0.89 -4.22
C THR A 221 26.57 0.52 -3.85
N GLN A 222 26.74 1.46 -4.77
CA GLN A 222 26.44 2.88 -4.56
C GLN A 222 25.17 3.27 -5.30
N THR A 223 24.04 3.31 -4.59
CA THR A 223 22.74 3.67 -5.16
C THR A 223 21.94 4.49 -4.16
N ASN A 224 21.04 5.34 -4.68
CA ASN A 224 20.13 6.14 -3.85
C ASN A 224 19.32 5.24 -2.90
N GLN A 225 18.66 4.23 -3.46
CA GLN A 225 17.80 3.32 -2.69
C GLN A 225 18.52 2.60 -1.55
N ARG A 226 19.83 2.35 -1.69
CA ARG A 226 20.62 1.73 -0.64
C ARG A 226 20.98 2.76 0.44
N ALA A 227 21.37 3.97 0.05
CA ALA A 227 21.63 5.07 0.99
C ALA A 227 20.39 5.42 1.83
N GLU A 228 19.22 5.48 1.20
CA GLU A 228 17.93 5.75 1.86
C GLU A 228 17.59 4.72 2.94
N LEU A 229 17.77 3.43 2.64
CA LEU A 229 17.56 2.36 3.61
C LEU A 229 18.61 2.39 4.73
N THR A 230 19.88 2.66 4.39
CA THR A 230 20.94 2.82 5.40
C THR A 230 20.63 4.00 6.34
N ALA A 231 20.07 5.10 5.84
CA ALA A 231 19.67 6.24 6.67
C ALA A 231 18.61 5.85 7.72
N ILE A 232 17.61 5.07 7.33
CA ILE A 232 16.63 4.50 8.27
C ILE A 232 17.32 3.59 9.30
N LEU A 233 18.22 2.72 8.87
CA LEU A 233 18.95 1.83 9.77
C LEU A 233 19.77 2.62 10.79
N ARG A 234 20.53 3.63 10.34
CA ARG A 234 21.31 4.53 11.21
C ARG A 234 20.45 5.29 12.19
N CYS A 235 19.29 5.77 11.75
CA CYS A 235 18.33 6.42 12.64
C CYS A 235 17.86 5.48 13.75
N LEU A 236 17.52 4.23 13.42
CA LEU A 236 17.10 3.22 14.40
C LEU A 236 18.20 2.81 15.37
N GLU A 237 19.46 2.79 14.91
CA GLU A 237 20.65 2.52 15.73
C GLU A 237 20.97 3.67 16.69
N ALA A 238 20.75 4.92 16.26
CA ALA A 238 21.01 6.11 17.07
C ALA A 238 19.93 6.39 18.14
N ILE A 239 18.71 5.90 17.95
CA ILE A 239 17.64 6.00 18.94
C ILE A 239 17.71 4.77 19.87
N PRO A 240 17.68 4.94 21.20
CA PRO A 240 17.58 3.82 22.13
C PRO A 240 16.34 2.94 21.85
N PRO A 241 16.43 1.61 21.96
CA PRO A 241 15.33 0.71 21.58
C PRO A 241 14.10 0.83 22.49
N HIS A 242 14.25 1.35 23.71
CA HIS A 242 13.16 1.62 24.65
C HIS A 242 12.46 2.98 24.43
N GLN A 243 12.92 3.77 23.45
CA GLN A 243 12.38 5.09 23.14
C GLN A 243 11.59 5.07 21.83
N GLY A 244 10.36 5.60 21.83
CA GLY A 244 9.52 5.69 20.64
C GLY A 244 10.17 6.54 19.55
N ALA A 245 9.88 6.24 18.28
CA ALA A 245 10.46 6.92 17.13
C ALA A 245 9.39 7.28 16.08
N GLU A 246 9.47 8.48 15.51
CA GLU A 246 8.83 8.88 14.26
C GLU A 246 9.93 9.19 13.22
N ILE A 247 10.05 8.34 12.21
CA ILE A 247 11.03 8.49 11.13
C ILE A 247 10.33 9.14 9.93
N ARG A 248 10.80 10.32 9.56
CA ARG A 248 10.33 11.11 8.41
C ARG A 248 11.29 10.96 7.25
N THR A 249 10.80 10.55 6.09
CA THR A 249 11.61 10.37 4.87
C THR A 249 10.77 10.62 3.63
N ASP A 250 11.39 11.11 2.57
CA ASP A 250 10.72 11.26 1.28
C ASP A 250 10.75 9.98 0.41
N SER A 251 11.52 8.97 0.84
CA SER A 251 11.63 7.68 0.17
C SER A 251 10.46 6.75 0.50
N ARG A 252 9.39 6.85 -0.31
CA ARG A 252 8.29 5.85 -0.29
C ARG A 252 8.80 4.43 -0.47
N TYR A 253 9.84 4.24 -1.30
CA TYR A 253 10.46 2.94 -1.51
C TYR A 253 10.95 2.35 -0.19
N SER A 254 11.68 3.12 0.61
CA SER A 254 12.24 2.64 1.87
C SER A 254 11.13 2.33 2.88
N ILE A 255 10.10 3.18 2.97
CA ILE A 255 8.92 2.93 3.80
C ILE A 255 8.23 1.64 3.36
N ASP A 256 7.92 1.48 2.07
CA ASP A 256 7.24 0.30 1.54
C ASP A 256 8.06 -0.97 1.74
N CYS A 257 9.38 -0.91 1.57
CA CYS A 257 10.29 -2.03 1.86
C CYS A 257 10.11 -2.57 3.27
N VAL A 258 10.07 -1.71 4.28
CA VAL A 258 10.12 -2.11 5.70
C VAL A 258 8.75 -2.21 6.37
N THR A 259 7.68 -1.76 5.70
CA THR A 259 6.29 -1.81 6.22
C THR A 259 5.36 -2.74 5.44
N ASN A 260 5.53 -2.83 4.11
CA ASN A 260 4.58 -3.50 3.23
C ASN A 260 5.19 -4.73 2.54
N TRP A 261 6.31 -4.53 1.83
CA TRP A 261 6.87 -5.55 0.95
C TRP A 261 7.63 -6.65 1.69
N TYR A 262 8.26 -6.33 2.83
CA TYR A 262 8.96 -7.35 3.63
C TYR A 262 8.06 -8.53 4.00
N ILE A 263 6.75 -8.31 4.21
CA ILE A 263 5.79 -9.36 4.57
C ILE A 263 5.74 -10.45 3.48
N GLY A 264 5.73 -10.04 2.22
CA GLY A 264 5.75 -10.98 1.08
C GLY A 264 7.12 -11.60 0.88
N TRP A 265 8.18 -10.80 1.06
CA TRP A 265 9.56 -11.23 0.90
C TRP A 265 9.99 -12.25 1.94
N GLU A 266 9.67 -12.04 3.21
CA GLU A 266 9.97 -12.98 4.29
C GLU A 266 9.36 -14.36 4.02
N ARG A 267 8.10 -14.40 3.57
CA ARG A 267 7.40 -15.66 3.24
C ARG A 267 7.99 -16.40 2.04
N ASN A 268 8.65 -15.68 1.13
CA ASN A 268 9.14 -16.25 -0.12
C ASN A 268 10.68 -16.33 -0.20
N GLY A 269 11.37 -16.18 0.93
CA GLY A 269 12.83 -16.25 1.01
C GLY A 269 13.55 -15.05 0.39
N TYR A 270 12.92 -13.87 0.46
CA TYR A 270 13.39 -12.58 -0.07
C TYR A 270 13.65 -12.60 -1.58
N LYS A 271 12.67 -13.11 -2.34
CA LYS A 271 12.72 -13.20 -3.80
C LYS A 271 11.69 -12.32 -4.50
N THR A 272 12.06 -11.76 -5.64
CA THR A 272 11.19 -11.02 -6.55
C THR A 272 11.54 -11.34 -8.00
N ASN A 273 10.54 -11.68 -8.82
CA ASN A 273 10.72 -12.08 -10.22
C ASN A 273 11.80 -13.18 -10.42
N GLY A 274 11.85 -14.15 -9.50
CA GLY A 274 12.82 -15.26 -9.55
C GLY A 274 14.26 -14.88 -9.15
N LYS A 275 14.52 -13.63 -8.77
CA LYS A 275 15.82 -13.14 -8.31
C LYS A 275 15.74 -12.72 -6.84
N ASP A 276 16.89 -12.59 -6.20
CA ASP A 276 16.95 -12.06 -4.85
C ASP A 276 16.61 -10.57 -4.81
N VAL A 277 15.92 -10.15 -3.75
CA VAL A 277 15.62 -8.74 -3.51
C VAL A 277 16.94 -8.00 -3.26
N LYS A 278 17.22 -6.98 -4.08
CA LYS A 278 18.54 -6.32 -4.14
C LYS A 278 19.07 -5.79 -2.80
N ASN A 279 18.19 -5.21 -1.98
CA ASN A 279 18.56 -4.59 -0.70
C ASN A 279 18.07 -5.43 0.49
N GLN A 280 17.91 -6.74 0.31
CA GLN A 280 17.36 -7.60 1.37
C GLN A 280 18.18 -7.57 2.66
N ASP A 281 19.49 -7.33 2.57
CA ASP A 281 20.40 -7.21 3.69
C ASP A 281 20.01 -6.04 4.62
N LEU A 282 19.79 -4.86 4.05
CA LEU A 282 19.35 -3.69 4.81
C LEU A 282 17.91 -3.83 5.30
N VAL A 283 17.02 -4.38 4.48
CA VAL A 283 15.62 -4.61 4.90
C VAL A 283 15.57 -5.55 6.10
N LYS A 284 16.33 -6.66 6.08
CA LYS A 284 16.43 -7.60 7.20
C LYS A 284 16.98 -6.91 8.46
N ALA A 285 18.05 -6.13 8.33
CA ALA A 285 18.64 -5.41 9.46
C ALA A 285 17.66 -4.40 10.08
N ILE A 286 16.93 -3.64 9.26
CA ILE A 286 15.91 -2.69 9.73
C ILE A 286 14.76 -3.44 10.41
N ARG A 287 14.26 -4.52 9.80
CA ARG A 287 13.17 -5.33 10.38
C ARG A 287 13.56 -5.92 11.74
N GLN A 288 14.78 -6.40 11.88
CA GLN A 288 15.31 -6.86 13.16
C GLN A 288 15.23 -5.75 14.23
N LYS A 289 15.67 -4.52 13.92
CA LYS A 289 15.58 -3.39 14.85
C LYS A 289 14.15 -3.02 15.22
N LEU A 290 13.22 -3.08 14.25
CA LEU A 290 11.81 -2.81 14.50
C LEU A 290 11.18 -3.88 15.40
N GLU A 291 11.51 -5.14 15.21
CA GLU A 291 11.04 -6.25 16.05
C GLU A 291 11.63 -6.21 17.48
N GLU A 292 12.90 -5.83 17.62
CA GLU A 292 13.52 -5.58 18.94
C GLU A 292 12.75 -4.52 19.72
N ARG A 293 12.35 -3.43 19.06
CA ARG A 293 11.54 -2.35 19.65
C ARG A 293 10.12 -2.79 19.98
N GLU A 294 9.47 -3.53 19.08
CA GLU A 294 8.11 -4.04 19.28
C GLU A 294 8.02 -5.00 20.48
N LYS A 295 9.03 -5.86 20.67
CA LYS A 295 9.14 -6.74 21.85
C LYS A 295 9.21 -5.97 23.17
N LEU A 296 9.70 -4.74 23.15
CA LEU A 296 9.73 -3.84 24.31
C LEU A 296 8.42 -3.01 24.45
N GLY A 297 7.44 -3.22 23.58
CA GLY A 297 6.20 -2.45 23.55
C GLY A 297 6.38 -1.03 22.98
N VAL A 298 7.47 -0.77 22.27
CA VAL A 298 7.85 0.56 21.79
C VAL A 298 7.45 0.74 20.34
N ARG A 299 6.70 1.81 20.06
CA ARG A 299 6.21 2.12 18.72
C ARG A 299 7.27 2.84 17.89
N THR A 300 7.42 2.39 16.63
CA THR A 300 8.12 3.13 15.58
C THR A 300 7.12 3.48 14.47
N GLN A 301 7.02 4.76 14.13
CA GLN A 301 6.14 5.28 13.08
C GLN A 301 6.98 5.77 11.90
N PHE A 302 6.54 5.47 10.69
CA PHE A 302 7.08 6.07 9.47
C PHE A 302 6.11 7.12 8.94
N THR A 303 6.64 8.27 8.55
CA THR A 303 5.89 9.38 7.96
C THR A 303 6.56 9.76 6.64
N TRP A 304 5.79 9.69 5.55
CA TRP A 304 6.29 10.17 4.27
C TRP A 304 6.20 11.70 4.22
N VAL A 305 7.32 12.35 3.93
CA VAL A 305 7.38 13.78 3.64
C VAL A 305 7.64 13.99 2.15
N LYS A 306 7.26 15.15 1.61
CA LYS A 306 7.49 15.43 0.20
C LYS A 306 8.93 15.94 0.04
N GLY A 307 9.72 15.28 -0.81
CA GLY A 307 11.06 15.76 -1.17
C GLY A 307 11.02 17.15 -1.82
N HIS A 308 12.04 17.96 -1.55
CA HIS A 308 12.22 19.33 -2.06
C HIS A 308 10.96 20.21 -1.93
N SER A 309 10.30 20.18 -0.77
CA SER A 309 9.04 20.88 -0.55
C SER A 309 9.07 21.98 0.50
N GLY A 310 10.25 22.36 1.02
CA GLY A 310 10.36 23.38 2.06
C GLY A 310 10.25 22.84 3.49
N ASP A 311 10.28 21.52 3.70
CA ASP A 311 10.36 20.93 5.05
C ASP A 311 11.80 21.08 5.58
N PRO A 312 12.05 21.91 6.62
CA PRO A 312 13.41 22.18 7.07
C PRO A 312 14.15 20.95 7.59
N GLY A 313 13.43 19.98 8.15
CA GLY A 313 14.02 18.74 8.66
C GLY A 313 14.45 17.82 7.53
N ASN A 314 13.62 17.69 6.48
CA ASN A 314 13.96 16.92 5.30
C ASN A 314 15.12 17.57 4.52
N GLU A 315 15.13 18.90 4.39
CA GLU A 315 16.23 19.63 3.75
C GLU A 315 17.53 19.50 4.54
N ALA A 316 17.48 19.50 5.88
CA ALA A 316 18.67 19.24 6.69
C ALA A 316 19.19 17.81 6.52
N ALA A 317 18.31 16.81 6.43
CA ALA A 317 18.70 15.43 6.15
C ALA A 317 19.33 15.28 4.76
N ASP A 318 18.76 15.91 3.72
CA ASP A 318 19.33 15.94 2.36
C ASP A 318 20.72 16.59 2.34
N LEU A 319 20.89 17.72 3.03
CA LEU A 319 22.20 18.37 3.14
C LEU A 319 23.24 17.45 3.79
N LEU A 320 22.88 16.72 4.84
CA LEU A 320 23.75 15.73 5.49
C LEU A 320 24.06 14.57 4.54
N ALA A 321 23.09 14.06 3.80
CA ALA A 321 23.29 12.97 2.84
C ALA A 321 24.21 13.40 1.68
N VAL A 322 24.02 14.61 1.14
CA VAL A 322 24.88 15.20 0.11
C VAL A 322 26.30 15.40 0.63
N GLN A 323 26.47 15.91 1.86
CA GLN A 323 27.79 16.02 2.49
C GLN A 323 28.47 14.66 2.63
N GLY A 324 27.76 13.66 3.15
CA GLY A 324 28.23 12.28 3.26
C GLY A 324 28.71 11.71 1.92
N SER A 325 27.98 11.97 0.83
CA SER A 325 28.34 11.47 -0.51
C SER A 325 29.67 12.03 -1.05
N ARG A 326 30.10 13.17 -0.53
CA ARG A 326 31.34 13.87 -0.91
C ARG A 326 32.53 13.51 -0.03
N GLN A 327 32.32 12.78 1.07
CA GLN A 327 33.39 12.28 1.93
C GLN A 327 34.13 11.09 1.29
N PRO A 328 35.43 10.92 1.56
CA PRO A 328 36.18 9.75 1.12
C PRO A 328 35.57 8.46 1.70
N ARG A 329 35.68 7.37 0.95
CA ARG A 329 35.21 6.03 1.34
C ARG A 329 36.35 5.22 1.93
#